data_AF-A0A376LBM5-F1
#
_entry.id   AF-A0A376LBM5-F1
#
_cell.length_a   1.000
_cell.length_b   1.000
_cell.length_c   1.000
_cell.angle_alpha   90.00
_cell.angle_beta   90.00
_cell.angle_gamma   90.00
#
_symmetry.space_group_name_H-M   'P 1'
#
loop_
_entity.id
_entity.type
_entity.pdbx_description
1 polymer ?
#
loop_
_entity_poly.entity_id
_entity_poly.type
_entity_poly.pdbx_seq_one_letter_code
_entity_poly.pdbx_strand_id
1 'polypeptide(L)'
;MMTLPYPYSSSARFYALRLLPGQEVLSQLRAFAQQQQLHAAWIAGCTGSLTDVALHYAGQENTTLLSGKFRSHRIERHAGTEW
;
A
#
# COMPACT_ATOMS: atom_id res chain seq x y z
N MET A 1 34.19 18.80 -0.92
CA MET A 1 32.71 18.82 -0.94
C MET A 1 32.25 17.70 -1.85
N MET A 2 31.56 16.68 -1.34
CA MET A 2 30.96 15.62 -2.15
C MET A 2 29.56 16.05 -2.57
N THR A 3 29.31 16.13 -3.86
CA THR A 3 28.00 16.37 -4.46
C THR A 3 27.18 15.09 -4.31
N LEU A 4 26.15 15.10 -3.46
CA LEU A 4 25.20 13.99 -3.34
C LEU A 4 24.43 13.85 -4.67
N PRO A 5 24.36 12.66 -5.28
CA PRO A 5 23.65 12.47 -6.54
C PRO A 5 22.16 12.77 -6.34
N TYR A 6 21.62 13.55 -7.28
CA TYR A 6 20.22 13.96 -7.37
C TYR A 6 19.26 12.81 -7.00
N PRO A 7 18.23 13.04 -6.16
CA PRO A 7 17.22 12.03 -5.95
C PRO A 7 16.59 11.70 -7.30
N TYR A 8 16.45 10.41 -7.59
CA TYR A 8 15.85 9.86 -8.80
C TYR A 8 14.53 10.56 -9.13
N SER A 9 14.56 11.56 -10.01
CA SER A 9 13.36 12.23 -10.50
C SER A 9 12.77 11.37 -11.61
N SER A 10 11.91 10.42 -11.25
CA SER A 10 11.07 9.69 -12.19
C SER A 10 9.69 10.34 -12.32
N SER A 11 9.12 10.36 -13.52
CA SER A 11 7.71 10.75 -13.67
C SER A 11 6.80 9.76 -12.96
N ALA A 12 5.85 10.28 -12.18
CA ALA A 12 4.86 9.48 -11.48
C ALA A 12 3.67 9.18 -12.38
N ARG A 13 3.22 7.93 -12.42
CA ARG A 13 1.96 7.53 -13.07
C ARG A 13 0.96 7.12 -11.99
N PHE A 14 -0.17 7.81 -11.93
CA PHE A 14 -1.22 7.56 -10.95
C PHE A 14 -2.27 6.60 -11.52
N TYR A 15 -2.71 5.67 -10.67
CA TYR A 15 -3.76 4.71 -10.98
C TYR A 15 -4.86 4.78 -9.95
N ALA A 16 -6.12 4.74 -10.40
CA ALA A 16 -7.28 4.60 -9.53
C ALA A 16 -7.71 3.13 -9.49
N LEU A 17 -7.69 2.54 -8.29
CA LEU A 17 -8.18 1.18 -8.04
C LEU A 17 -9.34 1.23 -7.06
N ARG A 18 -10.45 0.58 -7.41
CA ARG A 18 -11.61 0.40 -6.52
C ARG A 18 -11.74 -1.08 -6.17
N LEU A 19 -11.60 -1.38 -4.89
CA LEU A 19 -11.83 -2.72 -4.35
C LEU A 19 -13.32 -2.97 -4.10
N LEU A 20 -13.75 -4.20 -4.31
CA LEU A 20 -15.11 -4.65 -4.03
C LEU A 20 -15.20 -5.22 -2.60
N PRO A 21 -16.39 -5.21 -1.96
CA PRO A 21 -16.59 -5.84 -0.66
C PRO A 21 -16.16 -7.31 -0.67
N GLY A 22 -15.42 -7.73 0.36
CA GLY A 22 -14.89 -9.10 0.49
C GLY A 22 -13.54 -9.33 -0.17
N GLN A 23 -13.00 -8.35 -0.92
CA GLN A 23 -11.63 -8.45 -1.44
C GLN A 23 -10.60 -8.00 -0.41
N GLU A 24 -9.55 -8.78 -0.25
CA GLU A 24 -8.41 -8.45 0.61
C GLU A 24 -7.52 -7.40 -0.09
N VAL A 25 -7.22 -6.31 0.62
CA VAL A 25 -6.59 -5.10 0.07
C VAL A 25 -5.18 -5.37 -0.45
N LEU A 26 -4.35 -6.05 0.34
CA LEU A 26 -2.94 -6.29 0.00
C LEU A 26 -2.82 -7.20 -1.22
N SER A 27 -3.61 -8.26 -1.27
CA SER A 27 -3.63 -9.23 -2.36
C SER A 27 -4.08 -8.58 -3.67
N GLN A 28 -5.10 -7.72 -3.63
CA GLN A 28 -5.55 -6.99 -4.82
C GLN A 28 -4.54 -5.93 -5.27
N LEU A 29 -3.91 -5.20 -4.34
CA LEU A 29 -2.84 -4.25 -4.67
C LEU A 29 -1.62 -4.96 -5.29
N ARG A 30 -1.25 -6.14 -4.77
CA ARG A 30 -0.17 -6.97 -5.33
C ARG A 30 -0.51 -7.47 -6.73
N ALA A 31 -1.71 -8.02 -6.92
CA ALA A 31 -2.17 -8.46 -8.23
C ALA A 31 -2.16 -7.30 -9.24
N PHE A 32 -2.63 -6.12 -8.82
CA PHE A 32 -2.60 -4.92 -9.65
C PHE A 32 -1.18 -4.47 -10.00
N ALA A 33 -0.26 -4.46 -9.02
CA ALA A 33 1.14 -4.10 -9.23
C ALA A 33 1.83 -5.06 -10.20
N GLN A 34 1.56 -6.37 -10.08
CA GLN A 34 2.07 -7.39 -11.00
C GLN A 34 1.52 -7.21 -12.42
N GLN A 35 0.20 -7.01 -12.55
CA GLN A 35 -0.45 -6.78 -13.85
C GLN A 35 0.07 -5.53 -14.57
N GLN A 36 0.37 -4.46 -13.82
CA GLN A 36 0.90 -3.21 -14.36
C GLN A 36 2.43 -3.17 -14.43
N GLN A 37 3.11 -4.27 -14.04
CA GLN A 37 4.56 -4.41 -13.97
C GLN A 37 5.22 -3.25 -13.20
N LEU A 38 4.62 -2.88 -12.06
CA LEU A 38 5.10 -1.75 -11.25
C LEU A 38 6.33 -2.18 -10.44
N HIS A 39 7.50 -1.69 -10.83
CA HIS A 39 8.75 -1.93 -10.11
C HIS A 39 8.88 -1.07 -8.83
N ALA A 40 8.25 0.11 -8.80
CA ALA A 40 8.19 0.96 -7.63
C ALA A 40 6.82 1.65 -7.60
N ALA A 41 6.13 1.58 -6.46
CA ALA A 41 4.84 2.26 -6.30
C ALA A 41 4.65 2.72 -4.85
N TRP A 42 3.77 3.70 -4.67
CA TRP A 42 3.28 4.06 -3.35
C TRP A 42 1.77 4.26 -3.41
N ILE A 43 1.13 4.15 -2.25
CA ILE A 43 -0.29 4.48 -2.12
C ILE A 43 -0.40 5.99 -1.93
N ALA A 44 -0.84 6.70 -2.97
CA ALA A 44 -1.02 8.17 -2.92
C ALA A 44 -2.18 8.59 -2.01
N GLY A 45 -3.17 7.71 -1.84
CA GLY A 45 -4.29 7.90 -0.95
C GLY A 45 -5.28 6.74 -1.11
N CYS A 46 -5.97 6.40 -0.03
CA CYS A 46 -7.04 5.42 -0.05
C CYS A 46 -8.19 5.90 0.83
N THR A 47 -9.41 5.68 0.38
CA THR A 47 -10.62 5.95 1.17
C THR A 47 -11.55 4.75 1.02
N GLY A 48 -12.06 4.25 2.14
CA GLY A 48 -12.94 3.10 2.12
C GLY A 48 -13.30 2.59 3.50
N SER A 49 -14.09 1.52 3.51
CA SER A 49 -14.46 0.80 4.71
C SER A 49 -13.85 -0.59 4.65
N LEU A 50 -13.27 -1.03 5.76
CA LEU A 50 -12.69 -2.36 5.95
C LEU A 50 -13.51 -3.09 7.01
N THR A 51 -13.81 -4.35 6.75
CA THR A 51 -14.47 -5.25 7.71
C THR A 51 -13.45 -5.95 8.60
N ASP A 52 -12.28 -6.26 8.05
CA ASP A 52 -11.23 -7.00 8.72
C ASP A 52 -9.91 -6.27 8.49
N VAL A 53 -9.15 -6.06 9.57
CA VAL A 53 -7.88 -5.34 9.54
C VAL A 53 -6.85 -6.18 10.28
N ALA A 54 -5.77 -6.55 9.59
CA ALA A 54 -4.60 -7.15 10.20
C ALA A 54 -3.55 -6.06 10.42
N LEU A 55 -3.29 -5.72 11.69
CA LEU A 55 -2.27 -4.74 12.07
C LEU A 55 -1.08 -5.45 12.71
N HIS A 56 0.12 -5.16 12.21
CA HIS A 56 1.36 -5.51 12.89
C HIS A 56 1.92 -4.25 13.53
N TYR A 57 1.84 -4.18 14.86
CA TYR A 57 2.32 -3.01 15.59
C TYR A 57 3.84 -3.05 15.68
N ALA A 58 4.49 -1.90 15.50
CA ALA A 58 5.94 -1.79 15.63
C ALA A 58 6.39 -2.27 17.02
N GLY A 59 7.30 -3.25 17.06
CA GLY A 59 7.80 -3.84 18.30
C GLY A 59 6.94 -4.99 18.87
N GLN A 60 5.94 -5.48 18.14
CA GLN A 60 5.19 -6.69 18.48
C GLN A 60 5.49 -7.78 17.46
N GLU A 61 5.73 -9.02 17.92
CA GLU A 61 5.94 -10.15 16.99
C GLU A 61 4.62 -10.63 16.36
N ASN A 62 3.50 -10.45 17.06
CA ASN A 62 2.19 -10.95 16.64
C ASN A 62 1.38 -9.93 15.83
N THR A 63 0.74 -10.43 14.77
CA THR A 63 -0.27 -9.70 14.01
C THR A 63 -1.59 -9.68 14.78
N THR A 64 -2.10 -8.48 15.05
CA THR A 64 -3.43 -8.31 15.64
C THR A 64 -4.47 -8.30 14.53
N LEU A 65 -5.35 -9.31 14.52
CA LEU A 65 -6.55 -9.29 13.68
C LEU A 65 -7.67 -8.56 14.41
N LEU A 66 -8.24 -7.56 13.76
CA LEU A 66 -9.39 -6.81 14.22
C LEU A 66 -10.52 -6.98 13.20
N SER A 67 -11.65 -7.53 13.63
CA SER A 67 -12.87 -7.64 12.82
C SER A 67 -13.92 -6.65 13.35
N GLY A 68 -14.43 -5.78 12.48
CA GLY A 68 -15.32 -4.67 12.83
C GLY A 68 -15.54 -3.69 11.68
N LYS A 69 -16.36 -2.66 11.88
CA LYS A 69 -16.57 -1.62 10.85
C LYS A 69 -15.46 -0.57 10.96
N PHE A 70 -14.34 -0.80 10.30
CA PHE A 70 -13.25 0.16 10.23
C PHE A 70 -13.43 1.08 9.03
N ARG A 71 -13.18 2.37 9.21
CA ARG A 71 -13.07 3.31 8.10
C ARG A 71 -11.59 3.59 7.88
N SER A 72 -11.08 3.24 6.71
CA SER A 72 -9.74 3.62 6.31
C SER A 72 -9.79 5.04 5.74
N HIS A 73 -9.15 5.97 6.45
CA HIS A 73 -9.03 7.35 6.00
C HIS A 73 -7.69 7.61 5.30
N ARG A 74 -6.65 6.82 5.61
CA ARG A 74 -5.30 6.95 5.05
C ARG A 74 -4.49 5.67 5.27
N ILE A 75 -3.85 5.16 4.23
CA ILE A 75 -2.81 4.12 4.30
C ILE A 75 -1.62 4.67 3.51
N GLU A 76 -0.48 4.83 4.18
CA GLU A 76 0.78 5.18 3.55
C GLU A 76 1.63 3.93 3.48
N ARG A 77 1.86 3.43 2.26
CA ARG A 77 2.77 2.32 2.00
C ARG A 77 3.67 2.70 0.83
N HIS A 78 4.98 2.63 1.07
CA HIS A 78 5.99 2.66 0.02
C HIS A 78 6.29 1.22 -0.36
N ALA A 79 6.28 0.92 -1.65
CA ALA A 79 6.73 -0.34 -2.17
C ALA A 79 7.96 -0.10 -3.04
N GLY A 80 9.10 -0.60 -2.55
CA GLY A 80 10.35 -0.65 -3.28
C GLY A 80 10.39 -1.82 -4.27
N THR A 81 11.58 -2.11 -4.78
CA THR A 81 11.88 -3.13 -5.79
C THR A 81 11.62 -4.58 -5.36
N GLU A 82 11.11 -4.80 -4.15
CA GLU A 82 10.90 -6.10 -3.52
C GLU A 82 9.43 -6.17 -3.06
N TRP A 83 8.59 -6.88 -3.81
CA TRP A 83 7.14 -6.99 -3.61
C TRP A 83 6.69 -8.32 -3.00
#